data_AF-A0A352XHP4-F1
#
_entry.id   AF-A0A352XHP4-F1
#
_cell.length_a   1.000
_cell.length_b   1.000
_cell.length_c   1.000
_cell.angle_alpha   90.00
_cell.angle_beta   90.00
_cell.angle_gamma   90.00
#
_symmetry.space_group_name_H-M   'P 1'
#
loop_
_entity.id
_entity.type
_entity.pdbx_description
1 polymer ?
#
loop_
_entity_poly.entity_id
_entity_poly.type
_entity_poly.pdbx_seq_one_letter_code
_entity_poly.pdbx_strand_id
1 'polypeptide(L)'
;MIEILKVGDMSFTPFTNKEDIKFLKEKGIRVIDNLDCDLFVASKTYALSRIRYRFGSKKKYLVWTSEPRKEPNFKNKIDGLFWIPEIHIMNAYTGDIYLNNYTFPFTDDFFKTYWETDELELLNEDNFPNFKHKKVAALMVYRNDQKKWSLKRQGRELDLCYLRTQIVLEGHKLNQVDVYGQDWPKGISIENSRGGDWQNSKAKIMPNYHFNLCIENTNSDYYCSEKIWDSIRYGCLPIYYGEGNKIYEYFPKNSFLDYCDFNSPEKLFKYIDAMDVQEFRERMNLCIGVFNQVREKVKLSNPDQNMLLKIVQKIESITI
;
A
#
# COMPACT_ATOMS: atom_id res chain seq x y z
N MET A 1 -24.04 -20.40 10.83
CA MET A 1 -23.41 -19.18 10.29
C MET A 1 -22.66 -18.52 11.42
N ILE A 2 -21.48 -17.98 11.16
CA ILE A 2 -20.73 -17.18 12.12
C ILE A 2 -21.19 -15.73 11.97
N GLU A 3 -21.64 -15.12 13.06
CA GLU A 3 -22.15 -13.76 13.09
C GLU A 3 -21.07 -12.80 13.57
N ILE A 4 -20.76 -11.76 12.80
CA ILE A 4 -19.72 -10.79 13.14
C ILE A 4 -20.31 -9.40 13.32
N LEU A 5 -19.84 -8.69 14.34
CA LEU A 5 -20.17 -7.30 14.58
C LEU A 5 -18.93 -6.42 14.44
N LYS A 6 -19.01 -5.42 13.55
CA LYS A 6 -17.97 -4.40 13.39
C LYS A 6 -17.97 -3.44 14.58
N VAL A 7 -16.78 -3.00 14.97
CA VAL A 7 -16.58 -2.03 16.05
C VAL A 7 -15.79 -0.84 15.52
N GLY A 8 -16.39 0.34 15.62
CA GLY A 8 -15.80 1.58 15.17
C GLY A 8 -15.75 1.70 13.65
N ASP A 9 -14.90 2.61 13.16
CA ASP A 9 -14.73 2.83 11.73
C ASP A 9 -13.92 1.68 11.09
N MET A 10 -14.61 1.00 10.18
CA MET A 10 -14.12 -0.12 9.37
C MET A 10 -14.27 0.19 7.87
N SER A 11 -14.29 1.47 7.49
CA SER A 11 -14.35 1.89 6.09
C SER A 11 -13.18 1.33 5.29
N PHE A 12 -13.43 1.00 4.03
CA PHE A 12 -12.47 0.40 3.09
C PHE A 12 -11.92 -0.96 3.55
N THR A 13 -12.76 -1.74 4.26
CA THR A 13 -12.45 -3.12 4.66
C THR A 13 -13.43 -4.10 4.04
N PRO A 14 -13.08 -5.40 3.91
CA PRO A 14 -13.95 -6.46 3.41
C PRO A 14 -15.29 -6.61 4.14
N PHE A 15 -15.40 -6.03 5.33
CA PHE A 15 -16.61 -6.04 6.14
C PHE A 15 -17.56 -4.87 5.83
N THR A 16 -17.20 -4.01 4.88
CA THR A 16 -18.00 -2.84 4.46
C THR A 16 -18.35 -2.82 2.98
N ASN A 17 -17.54 -3.45 2.11
CA ASN A 17 -17.85 -3.54 0.69
C ASN A 17 -18.91 -4.60 0.40
N LYS A 18 -19.82 -4.30 -0.52
CA LYS A 18 -20.99 -5.14 -0.83
C LYS A 18 -20.61 -6.49 -1.42
N GLU A 19 -19.64 -6.53 -2.32
CA GLU A 19 -19.18 -7.76 -2.98
C GLU A 19 -18.43 -8.66 -2.02
N ASP A 20 -17.54 -8.08 -1.21
CA ASP A 20 -16.80 -8.83 -0.19
C ASP A 20 -17.74 -9.40 0.88
N ILE A 21 -18.74 -8.62 1.34
CA ILE A 21 -19.78 -9.11 2.26
C ILE A 21 -20.59 -10.24 1.63
N LYS A 22 -20.93 -10.16 0.34
CA LYS A 22 -21.64 -11.22 -0.37
C LYS A 22 -20.80 -12.51 -0.38
N PHE A 23 -19.51 -12.41 -0.71
CA PHE A 23 -18.58 -13.53 -0.67
C PHE A 23 -18.50 -14.16 0.74
N LEU A 24 -18.33 -13.34 1.79
CA LEU A 24 -18.28 -13.81 3.17
C LEU A 24 -19.58 -14.53 3.57
N LYS A 25 -20.74 -14.01 3.14
CA LYS A 25 -22.05 -14.62 3.39
C LYS A 25 -22.18 -16.00 2.72
N GLU A 26 -21.71 -16.13 1.48
CA GLU A 26 -21.65 -17.42 0.77
C GLU A 26 -20.72 -18.43 1.47
N LYS A 27 -19.72 -17.94 2.20
CA LYS A 27 -18.82 -18.73 3.07
C LYS A 27 -19.34 -18.89 4.51
N GLY A 28 -20.60 -18.55 4.78
CA GLY A 28 -21.23 -18.78 6.08
C GLY A 28 -20.91 -17.74 7.15
N ILE A 29 -20.34 -16.59 6.78
CA ILE A 29 -20.03 -15.47 7.69
C ILE A 29 -20.96 -14.30 7.41
N ARG A 30 -21.70 -13.83 8.42
CA ARG A 30 -22.68 -12.75 8.29
C ARG A 30 -22.27 -11.54 9.11
N VAL A 31 -22.21 -10.37 8.46
CA VAL A 31 -22.07 -9.09 9.17
C VAL A 31 -23.44 -8.66 9.71
N ILE A 32 -23.53 -8.45 11.02
CA ILE A 32 -24.75 -7.99 11.71
C ILE A 32 -24.52 -6.62 12.39
N ASP A 33 -25.59 -6.03 12.88
CA ASP A 33 -25.64 -4.69 13.50
C ASP A 33 -26.05 -4.70 14.98
N ASN A 34 -26.17 -5.89 15.58
CA ASN A 34 -26.57 -6.07 16.98
C ASN A 34 -25.55 -6.92 17.77
N LEU A 35 -25.71 -6.94 19.09
CA LEU A 35 -24.75 -7.54 20.03
C LEU A 35 -24.78 -9.07 20.08
N ASP A 36 -25.70 -9.73 19.37
CA ASP A 36 -25.81 -11.18 19.32
C ASP A 36 -24.86 -11.79 18.26
N CYS A 37 -23.61 -11.31 18.22
CA CYS A 37 -22.58 -11.80 17.32
C CYS A 37 -21.73 -12.89 17.97
N ASP A 38 -21.04 -13.72 17.21
CA ASP A 38 -20.00 -14.63 17.71
C ASP A 38 -18.65 -13.91 17.88
N LEU A 39 -18.35 -12.97 16.97
CA LEU A 39 -17.05 -12.32 16.84
C LEU A 39 -17.17 -10.80 16.68
N PHE A 40 -16.46 -10.05 17.52
CA PHE A 40 -16.25 -8.62 17.30
C PHE A 40 -15.04 -8.38 16.41
N VAL A 41 -15.19 -7.53 15.39
CA VAL A 41 -14.11 -7.17 14.47
C VAL A 41 -13.86 -5.66 14.51
N ALA A 42 -12.60 -5.24 14.65
CA ALA A 42 -12.22 -3.82 14.61
C ALA A 42 -10.92 -3.60 13.83
N SER A 43 -10.64 -2.35 13.46
CA SER A 43 -9.41 -1.98 12.76
C SER A 43 -8.25 -1.71 13.71
N LYS A 44 -8.53 -1.65 15.03
CA LYS A 44 -7.56 -1.31 16.07
C LYS A 44 -7.82 -2.09 17.36
N THR A 45 -6.76 -2.53 18.01
CA THR A 45 -6.80 -3.28 19.28
C THR A 45 -7.53 -2.53 20.39
N TYR A 46 -7.34 -1.21 20.54
CA TYR A 46 -7.96 -0.47 21.64
C TYR A 46 -9.50 -0.46 21.55
N ALA A 47 -10.06 -0.55 20.35
CA ALA A 47 -11.50 -0.57 20.14
C ALA A 47 -12.12 -1.86 20.71
N LEU A 48 -11.42 -2.99 20.55
CA LEU A 48 -11.82 -4.28 21.12
C LEU A 48 -11.48 -4.40 22.60
N SER A 49 -10.46 -3.68 23.07
CA SER A 49 -10.02 -3.76 24.47
C SER A 49 -11.15 -3.46 25.46
N ARG A 50 -11.98 -2.44 25.21
CA ARG A 50 -13.14 -2.13 26.07
C ARG A 50 -14.26 -3.17 25.97
N ILE A 51 -14.49 -3.68 24.77
CA ILE A 51 -15.56 -4.66 24.50
C ILE A 51 -15.21 -6.01 25.12
N ARG A 52 -13.95 -6.44 25.07
CA ARG A 52 -13.53 -7.70 25.70
C ARG A 52 -13.70 -7.71 27.21
N TYR A 53 -13.56 -6.56 27.88
CA TYR A 53 -13.84 -6.48 29.32
C TYR A 53 -15.33 -6.68 29.62
N ARG A 54 -16.22 -6.22 28.73
CA ARG A 54 -17.67 -6.33 28.92
C ARG A 54 -18.20 -7.73 28.63
N PHE A 55 -17.74 -8.36 27.55
CA PHE A 55 -18.31 -9.63 27.08
C PHE A 55 -17.48 -10.86 27.46
N GLY A 56 -16.21 -10.68 27.83
CA GLY A 56 -15.33 -11.75 28.29
C GLY A 56 -15.23 -12.90 27.29
N SER A 57 -14.95 -14.10 27.79
CA SER A 57 -14.75 -15.31 26.97
C SER A 57 -16.00 -15.80 26.23
N LYS A 58 -17.19 -15.20 26.49
CA LYS A 58 -18.44 -15.54 25.78
C LYS A 58 -18.43 -15.12 24.31
N LYS A 59 -17.55 -14.19 23.94
CA LYS A 59 -17.42 -13.66 22.59
C LYS A 59 -15.96 -13.73 22.16
N LYS A 60 -15.72 -13.61 20.86
CA LYS A 60 -14.37 -13.62 20.27
C LYS A 60 -13.99 -12.23 19.75
N TYR A 61 -12.71 -12.02 19.48
CA TYR A 61 -12.16 -10.70 19.11
C TYR A 61 -11.11 -10.82 18.01
N LEU A 62 -11.30 -10.10 16.91
CA LEU A 62 -10.37 -10.05 15.79
C LEU A 62 -10.07 -8.59 15.41
N VAL A 63 -8.80 -8.22 15.41
CA VAL A 63 -8.35 -7.02 14.72
C VAL A 63 -8.06 -7.36 13.27
N TRP A 64 -8.66 -6.60 12.35
CA TRP A 64 -8.40 -6.69 10.92
C TRP A 64 -8.04 -5.32 10.35
N THR A 65 -6.84 -5.17 9.78
CA THR A 65 -6.50 -3.96 9.02
C THR A 65 -5.37 -4.14 8.03
N SER A 66 -5.58 -3.66 6.80
CA SER A 66 -4.54 -3.58 5.78
C SER A 66 -3.59 -2.39 5.96
N GLU A 67 -3.92 -1.38 6.76
CA GLU A 67 -3.07 -0.20 6.95
C GLU A 67 -2.00 -0.48 8.02
N PRO A 68 -0.71 -0.57 7.66
CA PRO A 68 0.35 -0.97 8.59
C PRO A 68 0.45 -0.09 9.83
N ARG A 69 0.07 1.20 9.75
CA ARG A 69 0.11 2.13 10.89
C ARG A 69 -1.13 2.10 11.76
N LYS A 70 -2.27 1.58 11.28
CA LYS A 70 -3.50 1.50 12.10
C LYS A 70 -3.32 0.51 13.25
N GLU A 71 -2.59 -0.57 13.01
CA GLU A 71 -2.32 -1.61 14.00
C GLU A 71 -0.86 -2.10 13.91
N PRO A 72 0.10 -1.47 14.61
CA PRO A 72 1.53 -1.82 14.58
C PRO A 72 1.88 -3.03 15.47
N ASN A 73 1.04 -4.06 15.46
CA ASN A 73 1.28 -5.31 16.19
C ASN A 73 1.86 -6.37 15.24
N PHE A 74 3.03 -6.91 15.58
CA PHE A 74 3.74 -7.91 14.75
C PHE A 74 3.42 -9.36 15.11
N LYS A 75 2.52 -9.57 16.07
CA LYS A 75 2.03 -10.89 16.49
C LYS A 75 0.67 -11.16 15.89
N ASN A 76 0.35 -12.44 15.68
CA ASN A 76 -0.97 -12.88 15.21
C ASN A 76 -2.06 -12.88 16.30
N LYS A 77 -1.70 -12.54 17.54
CA LYS A 77 -2.61 -12.34 18.66
C LYS A 77 -1.97 -11.52 19.79
N ILE A 78 -2.83 -10.97 20.64
CA ILE A 78 -2.50 -10.44 21.96
C ILE A 78 -3.06 -11.44 22.98
N ASP A 79 -2.17 -11.99 23.79
CA ASP A 79 -2.52 -12.98 24.79
C ASP A 79 -3.53 -12.40 25.81
N GLY A 80 -4.47 -13.25 26.22
CA GLY A 80 -5.41 -12.96 27.30
C GLY A 80 -4.75 -13.06 28.68
N LEU A 81 -5.50 -12.72 29.72
CA LEU A 81 -5.08 -12.88 31.12
C LEU A 81 -6.26 -13.34 31.97
N PHE A 82 -6.16 -14.50 32.61
CA PHE A 82 -7.13 -15.12 33.53
C PHE A 82 -8.61 -15.07 33.06
N TRP A 83 -9.31 -13.94 33.23
CA TRP A 83 -10.70 -13.71 32.79
C TRP A 83 -10.84 -12.86 31.52
N ILE A 84 -9.75 -12.30 31.01
CA ILE A 84 -9.69 -11.45 29.81
C ILE A 84 -9.31 -12.35 28.62
N PRO A 85 -10.17 -12.50 27.62
CA PRO A 85 -9.87 -13.30 26.44
C PRO A 85 -8.79 -12.66 25.56
N GLU A 86 -8.13 -13.49 24.76
CA GLU A 86 -7.16 -13.05 23.75
C GLU A 86 -7.83 -12.24 22.63
N ILE A 87 -7.03 -11.41 21.95
CA ILE A 87 -7.43 -10.71 20.74
C ILE A 87 -6.62 -11.28 19.59
N HIS A 88 -7.26 -11.87 18.60
CA HIS A 88 -6.56 -12.31 17.39
C HIS A 88 -6.27 -11.10 16.50
N ILE A 89 -5.16 -11.16 15.78
CA ILE A 89 -4.72 -10.10 14.88
C ILE A 89 -4.53 -10.69 13.49
N MET A 90 -5.05 -9.97 12.51
CA MET A 90 -4.83 -10.14 11.09
C MET A 90 -4.57 -8.73 10.52
N ASN A 91 -3.31 -8.39 10.27
CA ASN A 91 -2.92 -7.07 9.78
C ASN A 91 -1.85 -7.14 8.68
N ALA A 92 -1.31 -5.99 8.29
CA ALA A 92 -0.27 -5.92 7.27
C ALA A 92 1.01 -6.73 7.57
N TYR A 93 1.23 -7.15 8.82
CA TYR A 93 2.44 -7.85 9.27
C TYR A 93 2.23 -9.35 9.53
N THR A 94 1.00 -9.86 9.50
CA THR A 94 0.69 -11.26 9.81
C THR A 94 0.84 -12.20 8.61
N GLY A 95 1.07 -11.66 7.41
CA GLY A 95 1.35 -12.45 6.20
C GLY A 95 0.11 -13.05 5.52
N ASP A 96 -1.08 -12.61 5.91
CA ASP A 96 -2.37 -13.14 5.48
C ASP A 96 -3.29 -12.09 4.83
N ILE A 97 -2.88 -10.81 4.83
CA ILE A 97 -3.55 -9.73 4.08
C ILE A 97 -2.87 -9.49 2.72
N TYR A 98 -1.58 -9.15 2.74
CA TYR A 98 -0.80 -8.93 1.52
C TYR A 98 -0.15 -10.24 1.12
N LEU A 99 -0.74 -10.93 0.15
CA LEU A 99 -0.27 -12.25 -0.30
C LEU A 99 0.86 -12.17 -1.33
N ASN A 100 0.96 -11.04 -2.02
CA ASN A 100 1.98 -10.69 -3.02
C ASN A 100 1.98 -9.17 -3.25
N ASN A 101 2.91 -8.66 -4.08
CA ASN A 101 3.07 -7.23 -4.36
C ASN A 101 1.94 -6.58 -5.19
N TYR A 102 0.92 -7.34 -5.56
CA TYR A 102 -0.22 -6.88 -6.36
C TYR A 102 -1.57 -7.26 -5.74
N THR A 103 -1.56 -7.61 -4.44
CA THR A 103 -2.79 -7.80 -3.66
C THR A 103 -3.27 -6.44 -3.19
N PHE A 104 -4.48 -6.03 -3.57
CA PHE A 104 -5.08 -4.78 -3.11
C PHE A 104 -6.21 -5.08 -2.13
N PRO A 105 -5.92 -5.13 -0.81
CA PRO A 105 -6.94 -5.42 0.20
C PRO A 105 -7.93 -4.27 0.42
N PHE A 106 -7.84 -3.22 -0.41
CA PHE A 106 -8.74 -2.08 -0.40
C PHE A 106 -10.03 -2.45 -1.11
N THR A 107 -11.14 -2.04 -0.54
CA THR A 107 -12.46 -2.43 -1.04
C THR A 107 -13.15 -1.30 -1.79
N ASP A 108 -12.36 -0.37 -2.31
CA ASP A 108 -12.83 0.66 -3.24
C ASP A 108 -12.96 0.03 -4.63
N ASP A 109 -14.06 0.33 -5.32
CA ASP A 109 -14.36 -0.25 -6.63
C ASP A 109 -13.22 0.01 -7.65
N PHE A 110 -12.49 1.13 -7.50
CA PHE A 110 -11.30 1.42 -8.30
C PHE A 110 -10.21 0.35 -8.18
N PHE A 111 -9.98 -0.17 -6.97
CA PHE A 111 -8.92 -1.17 -6.77
C PHE A 111 -9.34 -2.56 -7.24
N LYS A 112 -10.64 -2.85 -7.22
CA LYS A 112 -11.20 -4.11 -7.73
C LYS A 112 -10.99 -4.27 -9.23
N THR A 113 -11.12 -3.17 -9.97
CA THR A 113 -10.93 -3.13 -11.42
C THR A 113 -9.57 -2.59 -11.83
N TYR A 114 -8.62 -2.39 -10.89
CA TYR A 114 -7.35 -1.75 -11.19
C TYR A 114 -6.61 -2.43 -12.34
N TRP A 115 -6.62 -3.76 -12.38
CA TRP A 115 -5.92 -4.55 -13.39
C TRP A 115 -6.72 -4.71 -14.71
N GLU A 116 -7.94 -4.19 -14.78
CA GLU A 116 -8.77 -4.12 -16.00
C GLU A 116 -8.32 -2.97 -16.90
N THR A 117 -7.08 -3.05 -17.35
CA THR A 117 -6.45 -2.09 -18.26
C THR A 117 -5.91 -2.81 -19.49
N ASP A 118 -5.48 -2.08 -20.51
CA ASP A 118 -4.80 -2.66 -21.66
C ASP A 118 -3.37 -3.08 -21.34
N GLU A 119 -2.79 -3.89 -22.21
CA GLU A 119 -1.36 -4.19 -22.12
C GLU A 119 -0.56 -2.90 -22.42
N LEU A 120 0.51 -2.65 -21.67
CA LEU A 120 1.38 -1.51 -21.91
C LEU A 120 2.39 -1.86 -23.01
N GLU A 121 2.52 -0.97 -23.99
CA GLU A 121 3.53 -1.11 -25.06
C GLU A 121 4.94 -0.91 -24.52
N LEU A 122 5.90 -1.71 -25.00
CA LEU A 122 7.31 -1.49 -24.71
C LEU A 122 7.82 -0.23 -25.41
N LEU A 123 8.66 0.52 -24.71
CA LEU A 123 9.34 1.70 -25.22
C LEU A 123 10.42 1.31 -26.26
N ASN A 124 10.44 2.02 -27.38
CA ASN A 124 11.37 1.90 -28.49
C ASN A 124 11.76 3.31 -28.99
N GLU A 125 12.47 3.43 -30.11
CA GLU A 125 12.92 4.74 -30.64
C GLU A 125 11.76 5.59 -31.17
N ASP A 126 10.72 4.94 -31.71
CA ASP A 126 9.60 5.60 -32.37
C ASP A 126 8.57 6.15 -31.37
N ASN A 127 8.35 5.45 -30.26
CA ASN A 127 7.38 5.85 -29.23
C ASN A 127 7.97 6.62 -28.03
N PHE A 128 9.29 6.90 -28.02
CA PHE A 128 9.93 7.64 -26.93
C PHE A 128 11.05 8.63 -27.36
N PRO A 129 10.74 9.72 -28.10
CA PRO A 129 11.77 10.60 -28.64
C PRO A 129 12.21 11.77 -27.73
N ASN A 130 11.59 12.02 -26.56
CA ASN A 130 11.77 13.29 -25.84
C ASN A 130 12.14 13.19 -24.35
N PHE A 131 13.40 12.83 -24.07
CA PHE A 131 13.96 12.78 -22.71
C PHE A 131 14.67 14.09 -22.29
N LYS A 132 14.00 15.25 -22.43
CA LYS A 132 14.65 16.57 -22.22
C LYS A 132 14.63 17.07 -20.78
N HIS A 133 13.55 16.81 -20.04
CA HIS A 133 13.38 17.28 -18.66
C HIS A 133 13.24 16.09 -17.72
N LYS A 134 14.23 15.90 -16.84
CA LYS A 134 14.33 14.74 -15.93
C LYS A 134 13.78 15.04 -14.53
N LYS A 135 12.72 15.86 -14.47
CA LYS A 135 12.05 16.15 -13.21
C LYS A 135 11.34 14.90 -12.67
N VAL A 136 11.27 14.82 -11.36
CA VAL A 136 10.57 13.80 -10.60
C VAL A 136 9.24 14.35 -10.09
N ALA A 137 8.15 13.62 -10.31
CA ALA A 137 6.87 13.93 -9.66
C ALA A 137 6.79 13.27 -8.28
N ALA A 138 6.41 14.04 -7.25
CA ALA A 138 6.12 13.52 -5.92
C ALA A 138 4.68 13.82 -5.49
N LEU A 139 3.83 12.79 -5.47
CA LEU A 139 2.40 12.89 -5.15
C LEU A 139 2.11 12.38 -3.72
N MET A 140 2.35 13.22 -2.71
CA MET A 140 2.33 12.79 -1.31
C MET A 140 1.96 13.89 -0.32
N VAL A 141 1.49 13.47 0.87
CA VAL A 141 1.22 14.36 2.01
C VAL A 141 2.52 14.62 2.76
N TYR A 142 2.74 15.87 3.18
CA TYR A 142 3.90 16.29 3.95
C TYR A 142 3.92 15.65 5.36
N ARG A 143 5.04 15.02 5.72
CA ARG A 143 5.21 14.34 7.02
C ARG A 143 6.64 14.50 7.57
N ASN A 144 6.94 15.67 8.13
CA ASN A 144 8.30 16.05 8.56
C ASN A 144 8.59 15.92 10.07
N ASP A 145 7.91 15.02 10.78
CA ASP A 145 8.17 14.78 12.20
C ASP A 145 8.61 13.33 12.43
N GLN A 146 9.93 13.11 12.43
CA GLN A 146 10.50 11.77 12.56
C GLN A 146 10.04 11.06 13.84
N LYS A 147 9.94 11.77 14.97
CA LYS A 147 9.55 11.16 16.24
C LYS A 147 8.10 10.71 16.23
N LYS A 148 7.22 11.56 15.68
CA LYS A 148 5.78 11.25 15.54
C LYS A 148 5.55 10.08 14.60
N TRP A 149 6.33 9.98 13.53
CA TRP A 149 6.11 8.97 12.50
C TRP A 149 6.92 7.69 12.71
N SER A 150 7.99 7.68 13.51
CA SER A 150 8.83 6.49 13.70
C SER A 150 8.03 5.24 14.07
N LEU A 151 8.33 4.14 13.39
CA LEU A 151 7.82 2.80 13.63
C LEU A 151 8.96 1.81 13.48
N LYS A 152 9.47 1.29 14.61
CA LYS A 152 10.64 0.40 14.60
C LYS A 152 10.27 -1.05 14.90
N ARG A 153 10.93 -1.98 14.21
CA ARG A 153 10.90 -3.41 14.50
C ARG A 153 12.32 -3.95 14.49
N GLN A 154 12.73 -4.61 15.58
CA GLN A 154 14.07 -5.21 15.69
C GLN A 154 15.22 -4.23 15.34
N GLY A 155 15.10 -2.97 15.77
CA GLY A 155 16.09 -1.92 15.51
C GLY A 155 16.00 -1.26 14.13
N ARG A 156 15.21 -1.81 13.20
CA ARG A 156 14.99 -1.25 11.86
C ARG A 156 13.84 -0.25 11.86
N GLU A 157 14.02 0.89 11.19
CA GLU A 157 12.95 1.85 10.90
C GLU A 157 12.08 1.32 9.75
N LEU A 158 10.77 1.24 9.99
CA LEU A 158 9.79 0.84 9.00
C LEU A 158 9.01 2.04 8.47
N ASP A 159 8.93 3.17 9.17
CA ASP A 159 8.32 4.36 8.58
C ASP A 159 9.20 4.92 7.46
N LEU A 160 8.58 5.12 6.30
CA LEU A 160 9.22 5.74 5.14
C LEU A 160 8.62 7.13 4.85
N CYS A 161 7.61 7.57 5.61
CA CYS A 161 6.98 8.87 5.42
C CYS A 161 7.98 10.01 5.64
N TYR A 162 8.74 9.97 6.74
CA TYR A 162 9.74 10.99 7.03
C TYR A 162 10.84 11.00 5.96
N LEU A 163 11.35 9.82 5.57
CA LEU A 163 12.37 9.67 4.53
C LEU A 163 11.91 10.30 3.21
N ARG A 164 10.70 9.98 2.77
CA ARG A 164 10.11 10.54 1.55
C ARG A 164 10.05 12.06 1.59
N THR A 165 9.64 12.64 2.72
CA THR A 165 9.66 14.09 2.88
C THR A 165 11.07 14.67 2.76
N GLN A 166 12.10 14.03 3.34
CA GLN A 166 13.48 14.51 3.19
C GLN A 166 13.97 14.47 1.73
N ILE A 167 13.69 13.38 1.02
CA ILE A 167 14.06 13.24 -0.41
C ILE A 167 13.41 14.35 -1.24
N VAL A 168 12.12 14.59 -1.03
CA VAL A 168 11.37 15.62 -1.76
C VAL A 168 11.85 17.03 -1.42
N LEU A 169 12.10 17.33 -0.15
CA LEU A 169 12.61 18.65 0.25
C LEU A 169 13.97 18.94 -0.39
N GLU A 170 14.87 17.95 -0.45
CA GLU A 170 16.17 18.14 -1.08
C GLU A 170 16.05 18.27 -2.60
N GLY A 171 15.29 17.38 -3.25
CA GLY A 171 15.05 17.48 -4.69
C GLY A 171 14.33 18.75 -5.12
N HIS A 172 13.45 19.30 -4.27
CA HIS A 172 12.81 20.59 -4.51
C HIS A 172 13.82 21.74 -4.48
N LYS A 173 14.75 21.76 -3.51
CA LYS A 173 15.85 22.76 -3.47
C LYS A 173 16.73 22.71 -4.72
N LEU A 174 16.93 21.51 -5.27
CA LEU A 174 17.69 21.27 -6.49
C LEU A 174 16.88 21.55 -7.78
N ASN A 175 15.60 21.94 -7.67
CA ASN A 175 14.67 22.10 -8.79
C ASN A 175 14.50 20.82 -9.64
N GLN A 176 14.64 19.65 -9.00
CA GLN A 176 14.51 18.34 -9.63
C GLN A 176 13.22 17.61 -9.25
N VAL A 177 12.51 18.08 -8.22
CA VAL A 177 11.23 17.51 -7.79
C VAL A 177 10.13 18.56 -7.85
N ASP A 178 9.05 18.21 -8.55
CA ASP A 178 7.79 18.93 -8.48
C ASP A 178 6.84 18.20 -7.53
N VAL A 179 6.22 18.97 -6.63
CA VAL A 179 5.48 18.43 -5.48
C VAL A 179 3.99 18.67 -5.64
N TYR A 180 3.22 17.62 -5.38
CA TYR A 180 1.77 17.60 -5.47
C TYR A 180 1.19 16.94 -4.21
N GLY A 181 0.42 17.66 -3.41
CA GLY A 181 -0.22 17.09 -2.23
C GLY A 181 -0.56 18.08 -1.13
N GLN A 182 -0.84 17.55 0.06
CA GLN A 182 -1.37 18.31 1.19
C GLN A 182 -0.30 18.59 2.24
N ASP A 183 -0.55 19.61 3.05
CA ASP A 183 0.19 20.00 4.26
C ASP A 183 1.64 20.45 4.03
N TRP A 184 2.06 20.61 2.77
CA TRP A 184 3.38 21.14 2.44
C TRP A 184 3.52 22.61 2.86
N PRO A 185 4.72 23.03 3.29
CA PRO A 185 5.02 24.45 3.48
C PRO A 185 4.66 25.29 2.23
N LYS A 186 4.22 26.53 2.47
CA LYS A 186 3.80 27.46 1.42
C LYS A 186 4.92 27.60 0.37
N GLY A 187 4.56 27.43 -0.90
CA GLY A 187 5.47 27.57 -2.05
C GLY A 187 6.17 26.29 -2.49
N ILE A 188 5.96 25.16 -1.79
CA ILE A 188 6.55 23.87 -2.19
C ILE A 188 5.59 23.07 -3.09
N SER A 189 4.35 22.86 -2.65
CA SER A 189 3.37 22.11 -3.46
C SER A 189 2.78 22.99 -4.55
N ILE A 190 2.77 22.50 -5.78
CA ILE A 190 2.18 23.15 -6.95
C ILE A 190 0.66 23.18 -6.82
N GLU A 191 0.08 22.05 -6.43
CA GLU A 191 -1.36 21.91 -6.19
C GLU A 191 -1.66 20.80 -5.18
N ASN A 192 -2.91 20.74 -4.72
CA ASN A 192 -3.40 19.65 -3.89
C ASN A 192 -3.95 18.51 -4.78
N SER A 193 -3.11 17.54 -5.12
CA SER A 193 -3.50 16.34 -5.90
C SER A 193 -4.29 15.29 -5.12
N ARG A 194 -4.54 15.52 -3.82
CA ARG A 194 -5.19 14.57 -2.91
C ARG A 194 -6.61 15.01 -2.51
N GLY A 195 -7.07 16.16 -3.00
CA GLY A 195 -8.44 16.64 -2.79
C GLY A 195 -9.35 16.25 -3.96
N GLY A 196 -10.57 15.80 -3.67
CA GLY A 196 -11.54 15.43 -4.70
C GLY A 196 -11.16 14.14 -5.45
N ASP A 197 -11.28 14.17 -6.78
CA ASP A 197 -10.99 13.05 -7.68
C ASP A 197 -9.47 12.92 -7.93
N TRP A 198 -8.79 12.36 -6.93
CA TRP A 198 -7.33 12.24 -6.95
C TRP A 198 -6.82 11.36 -8.10
N GLN A 199 -7.60 10.38 -8.55
CA GLN A 199 -7.25 9.52 -9.68
C GLN A 199 -7.13 10.32 -10.96
N ASN A 200 -8.13 11.14 -11.27
CA ASN A 200 -8.10 12.01 -12.44
C ASN A 200 -6.98 13.06 -12.36
N SER A 201 -6.64 13.55 -11.17
CA SER A 201 -5.46 14.40 -10.99
C SER A 201 -4.17 13.65 -11.33
N LYS A 202 -3.96 12.41 -10.85
CA LYS A 202 -2.76 11.62 -11.19
C LYS A 202 -2.63 11.42 -12.70
N ALA A 203 -3.73 11.05 -13.37
CA ALA A 203 -3.75 10.81 -14.81
C ALA A 203 -3.38 12.04 -15.64
N LYS A 204 -3.62 13.26 -15.12
CA LYS A 204 -3.22 14.52 -15.76
C LYS A 204 -1.79 14.92 -15.45
N ILE A 205 -1.31 14.68 -14.22
CA ILE A 205 0.02 15.10 -13.76
C ILE A 205 1.09 14.17 -14.32
N MET A 206 0.98 12.87 -14.05
CA MET A 206 2.09 11.92 -14.18
C MET A 206 2.64 11.77 -15.59
N PRO A 207 1.84 11.79 -16.68
CA PRO A 207 2.37 11.70 -18.05
C PRO A 207 3.34 12.83 -18.46
N ASN A 208 3.44 13.92 -17.69
CA ASN A 208 4.37 15.01 -17.95
C ASN A 208 5.77 14.79 -17.32
N TYR A 209 5.97 13.65 -16.66
CA TYR A 209 7.20 13.34 -15.93
C TYR A 209 7.80 12.03 -16.42
N HIS A 210 9.13 11.96 -16.31
CA HIS A 210 9.85 10.73 -16.59
C HIS A 210 10.06 9.87 -15.35
N PHE A 211 10.02 10.47 -14.16
CA PHE A 211 10.31 9.77 -12.92
C PHE A 211 9.22 10.05 -11.89
N ASN A 212 8.91 9.07 -11.05
CA ASN A 212 7.96 9.23 -9.96
C ASN A 212 8.53 8.68 -8.65
N LEU A 213 8.47 9.50 -7.59
CA LEU A 213 8.78 9.07 -6.23
C LEU A 213 7.59 8.28 -5.67
N CYS A 214 7.66 6.95 -5.76
CA CYS A 214 6.57 6.03 -5.44
C CYS A 214 6.85 5.16 -4.20
N ILE A 215 7.80 5.57 -3.34
CA ILE A 215 8.10 4.91 -2.08
C ILE A 215 6.83 4.80 -1.20
N GLU A 216 6.66 3.64 -0.56
CA GLU A 216 5.55 3.38 0.34
C GLU A 216 5.56 4.21 1.62
N ASN A 217 4.44 4.21 2.36
CA ASN A 217 4.39 4.86 3.67
C ASN A 217 5.18 4.07 4.73
N THR A 218 5.16 2.74 4.63
CA THR A 218 5.73 1.81 5.59
C THR A 218 6.44 0.70 4.84
N ASN A 219 7.61 0.30 5.32
CA ASN A 219 8.35 -0.83 4.79
C ASN A 219 7.83 -2.14 5.41
N SER A 220 7.19 -2.98 4.60
CA SER A 220 6.68 -4.28 5.01
C SER A 220 6.64 -5.24 3.83
N ASP A 221 6.78 -6.53 4.10
CA ASP A 221 6.65 -7.58 3.08
C ASP A 221 5.30 -7.47 2.38
N TYR A 222 5.34 -7.55 1.04
CA TYR A 222 4.18 -7.47 0.14
C TYR A 222 3.29 -6.21 0.24
N TYR A 223 3.62 -5.25 1.11
CA TYR A 223 2.96 -3.95 1.14
C TYR A 223 3.44 -3.10 -0.04
N CYS A 224 2.85 -3.36 -1.20
CA CYS A 224 3.12 -2.67 -2.45
C CYS A 224 1.78 -2.19 -3.01
N SER A 225 1.55 -0.88 -2.96
CA SER A 225 0.29 -0.26 -3.33
C SER A 225 0.30 0.18 -4.80
N GLU A 226 -0.75 0.89 -5.21
CA GLU A 226 -0.87 1.49 -6.52
C GLU A 226 0.28 2.43 -6.89
N LYS A 227 1.11 2.90 -5.95
CA LYS A 227 2.13 3.92 -6.23
C LYS A 227 3.11 3.50 -7.32
N ILE A 228 3.73 2.33 -7.17
CA ILE A 228 4.70 1.84 -8.17
C ILE A 228 3.98 1.46 -9.47
N TRP A 229 2.79 0.89 -9.37
CA TRP A 229 2.01 0.46 -10.52
C TRP A 229 1.49 1.65 -11.35
N ASP A 230 1.06 2.74 -10.70
CA ASP A 230 0.68 4.01 -11.32
C ASP A 230 1.89 4.67 -11.99
N SER A 231 3.07 4.63 -11.36
CA SER A 231 4.31 5.10 -11.97
C SER A 231 4.52 4.45 -13.33
N ILE A 232 4.43 3.11 -13.38
CA ILE A 232 4.63 2.34 -14.61
C ILE A 232 3.53 2.62 -15.63
N ARG A 233 2.26 2.59 -15.20
CA ARG A 233 1.09 2.87 -16.04
C ARG A 233 1.17 4.21 -16.74
N TYR A 234 1.70 5.24 -16.07
CA TYR A 234 1.80 6.59 -16.63
C TYR A 234 3.18 6.90 -17.24
N GLY A 235 3.99 5.89 -17.54
CA GLY A 235 5.26 6.09 -18.26
C GLY A 235 6.41 6.65 -17.42
N CYS A 236 6.26 6.68 -16.09
CA CYS A 236 7.29 7.16 -15.17
C CYS A 236 8.17 5.99 -14.69
N LEU A 237 9.49 6.12 -14.81
CA LEU A 237 10.42 5.20 -14.17
C LEU A 237 10.29 5.32 -12.64
N PRO A 238 10.02 4.22 -11.92
CA PRO A 238 9.78 4.29 -10.49
C PRO A 238 11.06 4.59 -9.70
N ILE A 239 10.95 5.48 -8.69
CA ILE A 239 11.92 5.64 -7.60
C ILE A 239 11.28 5.05 -6.34
N TYR A 240 11.79 3.91 -5.89
CA TYR A 240 11.19 3.07 -4.86
C TYR A 240 12.18 2.73 -3.74
N TYR A 241 11.72 2.10 -2.65
CA TYR A 241 12.57 1.62 -1.55
C TYR A 241 12.45 0.09 -1.49
N GLY A 242 13.42 -0.63 -2.02
CA GLY A 242 13.34 -2.09 -2.20
C GLY A 242 13.98 -2.92 -1.08
N GLU A 243 14.78 -2.32 -0.21
CA GLU A 243 15.43 -3.06 0.86
C GLU A 243 14.43 -3.49 1.95
N GLY A 244 14.50 -4.76 2.38
CA GLY A 244 13.73 -5.28 3.51
C GLY A 244 12.23 -5.46 3.29
N ASN A 245 11.84 -5.56 2.02
CA ASN A 245 10.54 -6.05 1.59
C ASN A 245 10.72 -7.07 0.46
N LYS A 246 9.61 -7.43 -0.20
CA LYS A 246 9.55 -8.48 -1.22
C LYS A 246 9.44 -7.96 -2.65
N ILE A 247 9.78 -6.69 -2.93
CA ILE A 247 9.60 -6.11 -4.26
C ILE A 247 10.34 -6.90 -5.36
N TYR A 248 11.54 -7.40 -5.03
CA TYR A 248 12.41 -8.15 -5.94
C TYR A 248 11.98 -9.59 -6.23
N GLU A 249 10.89 -10.09 -5.63
CA GLU A 249 10.29 -11.37 -6.06
C GLU A 249 9.60 -11.24 -7.43
N TYR A 250 9.29 -10.01 -7.85
CA TYR A 250 8.62 -9.71 -9.11
C TYR A 250 9.41 -8.77 -10.00
N PHE A 251 10.03 -7.75 -9.41
CA PHE A 251 10.82 -6.78 -10.16
C PHE A 251 12.27 -7.25 -10.30
N PRO A 252 12.82 -7.35 -11.53
CA PRO A 252 14.24 -7.61 -11.72
C PRO A 252 15.11 -6.55 -11.04
N LYS A 253 16.32 -6.93 -10.64
CA LYS A 253 17.33 -5.93 -10.27
C LYS A 253 17.51 -4.95 -11.42
N ASN A 254 17.72 -3.68 -11.09
CA ASN A 254 17.83 -2.55 -12.02
C ASN A 254 16.54 -2.13 -12.77
N SER A 255 15.38 -2.75 -12.59
CA SER A 255 14.16 -2.32 -13.31
C SER A 255 13.65 -0.94 -12.85
N PHE A 256 13.79 -0.60 -11.58
CA PHE A 256 13.45 0.69 -11.00
C PHE A 256 14.69 1.29 -10.31
N LEU A 257 14.64 2.56 -9.94
CA LEU A 257 15.66 3.19 -9.10
C LEU A 257 15.39 2.86 -7.64
N ASP A 258 16.14 1.91 -7.07
CA ASP A 258 16.07 1.65 -5.63
C ASP A 258 16.85 2.74 -4.89
N TYR A 259 16.14 3.53 -4.08
CA TYR A 259 16.72 4.58 -3.25
C TYR A 259 17.85 4.06 -2.34
N CYS A 260 17.78 2.78 -1.94
CA CYS A 260 18.77 2.13 -1.07
C CYS A 260 20.15 2.01 -1.73
N ASP A 261 20.24 2.06 -3.07
CA ASP A 261 21.51 2.04 -3.79
C ASP A 261 22.23 3.40 -3.71
N PHE A 262 21.49 4.48 -3.41
CA PHE A 262 22.01 5.83 -3.33
C PHE A 262 22.27 6.29 -1.90
N ASN A 263 21.32 6.02 -0.99
CA ASN A 263 21.34 6.47 0.42
C ASN A 263 21.61 7.98 0.61
N SER A 264 21.32 8.78 -0.40
CA SER A 264 21.48 10.24 -0.40
C SER A 264 20.58 10.81 -1.51
N PRO A 265 19.73 11.80 -1.23
CA PRO A 265 18.96 12.48 -2.26
C PRO A 265 19.87 13.08 -3.35
N GLU A 266 21.00 13.68 -2.98
CA GLU A 266 21.94 14.30 -3.93
C GLU A 266 22.52 13.27 -4.90
N LYS A 267 22.89 12.07 -4.40
CA LYS A 267 23.37 10.98 -5.26
C LYS A 267 22.27 10.46 -6.19
N LEU A 268 21.05 10.29 -5.69
CA LEU A 268 19.90 9.89 -6.50
C LEU A 268 19.69 10.88 -7.65
N PHE A 269 19.63 12.17 -7.34
CA PHE A 269 19.31 13.16 -8.35
C PHE A 269 20.46 13.42 -9.33
N LYS A 270 21.72 13.35 -8.87
CA LYS A 270 22.89 13.34 -9.77
C LYS A 270 22.84 12.17 -10.74
N TYR A 271 22.39 11.00 -10.28
CA TYR A 271 22.22 9.83 -11.14
C TYR A 271 21.11 10.03 -12.17
N ILE A 272 19.97 10.57 -11.75
CA ILE A 272 18.86 10.92 -12.65
C ILE A 272 19.32 11.89 -13.76
N ASP A 273 20.08 12.93 -13.41
CA ASP A 273 20.61 13.87 -14.40
C ASP A 273 21.56 13.21 -15.40
N ALA A 274 22.37 12.24 -14.95
CA ALA A 274 23.34 11.54 -15.78
C ALA A 274 22.74 10.42 -16.64
N MET A 275 21.57 9.88 -16.27
CA MET A 275 20.92 8.76 -16.96
C MET A 275 20.63 9.09 -18.43
N ASP A 276 21.05 8.25 -19.36
CA ASP A 276 20.71 8.44 -20.77
C ASP A 276 19.34 7.81 -21.13
N VAL A 277 18.86 8.11 -22.33
CA VAL A 277 17.56 7.60 -22.82
C VAL A 277 17.57 6.08 -23.00
N GLN A 278 18.74 5.48 -23.28
CA GLN A 278 18.87 4.04 -23.46
C GLN A 278 18.64 3.32 -22.13
N GLU A 279 19.34 3.75 -21.08
CA GLU A 279 19.20 3.22 -19.75
C GLU A 279 17.77 3.40 -19.24
N PHE A 280 17.20 4.60 -19.38
CA PHE A 280 15.81 4.85 -18.99
C PHE A 280 14.86 3.85 -19.64
N ARG A 281 14.96 3.69 -20.97
CA ARG A 281 14.13 2.81 -21.77
C ARG A 281 14.26 1.35 -21.34
N GLU A 282 15.50 0.86 -21.17
CA GLU A 282 15.75 -0.51 -20.73
C GLU A 282 15.12 -0.80 -19.38
N ARG A 283 15.32 0.08 -18.40
CA ARG A 283 14.76 -0.06 -17.05
C ARG A 283 13.23 0.00 -17.07
N MET A 284 12.68 0.96 -17.79
CA MET A 284 11.23 1.13 -17.91
C MET A 284 10.58 -0.08 -18.59
N ASN A 285 11.22 -0.66 -19.62
CA ASN A 285 10.74 -1.89 -20.27
C ASN A 285 10.75 -3.10 -19.34
N LEU A 286 11.73 -3.22 -18.43
CA LEU A 286 11.68 -4.24 -17.38
C LEU A 286 10.47 -4.03 -16.46
N CYS A 287 10.19 -2.79 -16.06
CA CYS A 287 9.00 -2.47 -15.26
C CYS A 287 7.68 -2.76 -16.01
N ILE A 288 7.58 -2.39 -17.28
CA ILE A 288 6.42 -2.68 -18.14
C ILE A 288 6.20 -4.19 -18.28
N GLY A 289 7.26 -4.96 -18.49
CA GLY A 289 7.18 -6.43 -18.57
C GLY A 289 6.60 -7.04 -17.29
N VAL A 290 6.98 -6.54 -16.12
CA VAL A 290 6.41 -6.97 -14.83
C VAL A 290 4.94 -6.57 -14.73
N PHE A 291 4.58 -5.34 -15.11
CA PHE A 291 3.19 -4.87 -15.10
C PHE A 291 2.29 -5.77 -15.96
N ASN A 292 2.69 -6.04 -17.20
CA ASN A 292 1.93 -6.90 -18.13
C ASN A 292 1.82 -8.34 -17.60
N GLN A 293 2.89 -8.88 -17.01
CA GLN A 293 2.86 -10.21 -16.41
C GLN A 293 1.90 -10.27 -15.22
N VAL A 294 1.92 -9.27 -14.33
CA VAL A 294 1.04 -9.20 -13.16
C VAL A 294 -0.41 -9.06 -13.58
N ARG A 295 -0.70 -8.20 -14.56
CA ARG A 295 -2.05 -8.05 -15.15
C ARG A 295 -2.65 -9.40 -15.54
N GLU A 296 -1.88 -10.25 -16.25
CA GLU A 296 -2.35 -11.59 -16.63
C GLU A 296 -2.49 -12.53 -15.42
N LYS A 297 -1.54 -12.50 -14.48
CA LYS A 297 -1.61 -13.31 -13.24
C LYS A 297 -2.85 -12.98 -12.41
N VAL A 298 -3.24 -11.70 -12.31
CA VAL A 298 -4.42 -11.27 -11.54
C VAL A 298 -5.70 -11.85 -12.14
N LYS A 299 -5.84 -11.82 -13.48
CA LYS A 299 -6.99 -12.43 -14.19
C LYS A 299 -7.14 -13.92 -13.88
N LEU A 300 -6.02 -14.63 -13.73
CA LEU A 300 -6.02 -16.08 -13.48
C LEU A 300 -6.21 -16.46 -12.01
N SER A 301 -5.63 -15.69 -11.08
CA SER A 301 -5.49 -16.11 -9.67
C SER A 301 -6.41 -15.39 -8.70
N ASN A 302 -7.02 -14.27 -9.08
CA ASN A 302 -7.88 -13.42 -8.24
C ASN A 302 -7.34 -13.24 -6.80
N PRO A 303 -6.22 -12.52 -6.62
CA PRO A 303 -5.55 -12.38 -5.32
C PRO A 303 -6.46 -11.83 -4.21
N ASP A 304 -7.41 -10.97 -4.55
CA ASP A 304 -8.38 -10.42 -3.61
C ASP A 304 -9.29 -11.52 -3.04
N GLN A 305 -9.82 -12.40 -3.88
CA GLN A 305 -10.60 -13.56 -3.40
C GLN A 305 -9.76 -14.50 -2.53
N ASN A 306 -8.49 -14.70 -2.86
CA ASN A 306 -7.59 -15.51 -2.01
C ASN A 306 -7.38 -14.87 -0.63
N MET A 307 -7.27 -13.55 -0.57
CA MET A 307 -7.21 -12.80 0.70
C MET A 307 -8.52 -12.93 1.49
N LEU A 308 -9.68 -12.85 0.83
CA LEU A 308 -10.98 -13.11 1.48
C LEU A 308 -11.07 -14.54 2.04
N LEU A 309 -10.54 -15.54 1.33
CA LEU A 309 -10.46 -16.91 1.84
C LEU A 309 -9.58 -17.00 3.10
N LYS A 310 -8.48 -16.23 3.18
CA LYS A 310 -7.67 -16.15 4.41
C LYS A 310 -8.44 -15.53 5.56
N ILE A 311 -9.29 -14.52 5.29
CA ILE A 311 -10.19 -13.95 6.30
C ILE A 311 -11.17 -15.01 6.82
N VAL A 312 -11.79 -15.79 5.91
CA VAL A 312 -12.71 -16.87 6.29
C VAL A 312 -12.01 -17.88 7.19
N GLN A 313 -10.85 -18.40 6.76
CA GLN A 313 -10.05 -19.35 7.54
C GLN A 313 -9.68 -18.80 8.92
N LYS A 314 -9.30 -17.53 8.98
CA LYS A 314 -8.97 -16.86 10.25
C LYS A 314 -10.19 -16.80 11.16
N ILE A 315 -11.34 -16.37 10.65
CA ILE A 315 -12.58 -16.26 11.43
C ILE A 315 -12.99 -17.65 11.95
N GLU A 316 -13.01 -18.66 11.09
CA GLU A 316 -13.34 -20.04 11.47
C GLU A 316 -12.42 -20.56 12.57
N SER A 317 -11.10 -20.36 12.45
CA SER A 317 -10.11 -20.80 13.46
C SER A 317 -10.28 -20.16 14.85
N ILE A 318 -11.04 -19.06 14.94
CA ILE A 318 -11.29 -18.33 16.18
C ILE A 318 -12.61 -18.80 16.83
N THR A 319 -13.58 -19.19 16.00
CA THR A 319 -14.98 -19.40 16.43
C THR A 319 -15.40 -20.86 16.50
N ILE A 320 -14.74 -21.76 15.76
CA ILE A 320 -15.02 -23.21 15.70
C ILE A 320 -13.94 -23.96 16.48
#